data_AF-A0A2M8PJ88-F1
#
_entry.id   AF-A0A2M8PJ88-F1
#
_cell.length_a   1.000
_cell.length_b   1.000
_cell.length_c   1.000
_cell.angle_alpha   90.00
_cell.angle_beta   90.00
_cell.angle_gamma   90.00
#
_symmetry.space_group_name_H-M   'P 1'
#
loop_
_entity.id
_entity.type
_entity.pdbx_description
1 polymer ?
#
loop_
_entity_poly.entity_id
_entity_poly.type
_entity_poly.pdbx_seq_one_letter_code
_entity_poly.pdbx_strand_id
1 'polypeptide(L)' 'MKEGLFTSPKLSARSFGQLPDGRVVDLWTLKGDHGFEVSLNNLGATVTRIITPDREGRLADVVLGFE' A
#
# COMPACT_ATOMS: atom_id res chain seq x y z
N MET A 1 -8.07 -23.24 -17.30
CA MET A 1 -7.80 -22.34 -16.16
C MET A 1 -8.33 -20.97 -16.58
N LYS A 2 -9.31 -20.40 -15.88
CA LYS A 2 -9.83 -19.08 -16.24
C LYS A 2 -8.91 -18.04 -15.61
N GLU A 3 -8.16 -17.31 -16.44
CA GLU A 3 -7.47 -16.10 -16.01
C GLU A 3 -8.55 -15.10 -15.58
N GLY A 4 -8.65 -14.87 -14.27
CA GLY A 4 -9.43 -13.74 -13.77
C GLY A 4 -8.80 -12.46 -14.28
N LEU A 5 -9.64 -11.50 -14.70
CA LEU A 5 -9.21 -10.16 -15.09
C LEU A 5 -8.48 -9.51 -13.90
N PHE A 6 -7.16 -9.60 -13.87
CA PHE A 6 -6.33 -8.75 -13.02
C PHE A 6 -6.17 -7.43 -13.76
N THR A 7 -6.79 -6.37 -13.27
CA THR A 7 -6.46 -5.03 -13.71
C THR A 7 -5.03 -4.70 -13.30
N SER A 8 -4.31 -3.94 -14.12
CA SER A 8 -2.98 -3.46 -13.76
C SER A 8 -3.13 -2.48 -12.58
N PRO A 9 -2.60 -2.78 -11.39
CA PRO A 9 -2.72 -1.88 -10.26
C PRO A 9 -2.00 -0.57 -10.55
N LYS A 10 -2.57 0.55 -10.12
CA LYS A 10 -1.91 1.85 -10.23
C LYS A 10 -0.83 1.96 -9.17
N LEU A 11 0.41 2.16 -9.59
CA LEU A 11 1.56 2.38 -8.72
C LEU A 11 1.83 3.89 -8.59
N SER A 12 2.06 4.34 -7.36
CA SER A 12 2.53 5.69 -7.07
C SER A 12 3.61 5.65 -5.98
N ALA A 13 4.51 6.62 -5.99
CA ALA A 13 5.54 6.77 -4.98
C ALA A 13 5.61 8.22 -4.50
N ARG A 14 5.91 8.41 -3.22
CA ARG A 14 6.20 9.72 -2.62
C ARG A 14 7.29 9.59 -1.56
N SER A 15 8.02 10.67 -1.30
CA SER A 15 8.91 10.73 -0.14
C SER A 15 8.07 10.58 1.15
N PHE A 16 8.53 9.69 2.04
CA PHE A 16 7.89 9.36 3.32
C PHE A 16 8.65 9.99 4.49
N GLY A 17 9.98 9.97 4.42
CA GLY A 17 10.84 10.55 5.44
C GLY A 17 12.32 10.45 5.08
N GLN A 18 13.17 10.87 6.01
CA GLN A 18 14.61 10.81 5.87
C GLN A 18 15.23 10.19 7.12
N LEU A 19 16.20 9.30 6.94
CA LEU A 19 16.97 8.70 8.02
C LEU A 19 18.03 9.68 8.56
N PRO A 20 18.55 9.48 9.78
CA PRO A 20 19.61 10.33 10.33
C PRO A 20 20.89 10.37 9.48
N ASP A 21 21.14 9.34 8.67
CA ASP A 21 22.27 9.28 7.73
C ASP A 21 21.99 9.96 6.38
N GLY A 22 20.83 10.60 6.23
CA GLY A 22 20.43 11.36 5.05
C GLY A 22 19.73 10.54 3.96
N ARG A 23 19.61 9.22 4.08
CA ARG A 23 18.87 8.41 3.10
C ARG A 23 17.38 8.71 3.13
N VAL A 24 16.78 8.83 1.95
CA VAL A 24 15.33 9.05 1.80
C VAL A 24 14.60 7.69 1.86
N VAL A 25 13.54 7.66 2.66
CA VAL A 25 12.57 6.58 2.68
C VAL A 25 11.40 6.99 1.80
N ASP A 26 11.07 6.17 0.82
CA ASP A 26 9.93 6.37 -0.07
C ASP A 26 8.78 5.47 0.35
N LEU A 27 7.56 5.99 0.26
CA LEU A 27 6.32 5.24 0.38
C LEU A 27 5.79 4.92 -1.01
N TRP A 28 5.58 3.64 -1.27
CA TRP A 28 5.00 3.11 -2.48
C TRP A 28 3.58 2.67 -2.19
N THR A 29 2.64 3.07 -3.04
CA THR A 29 1.23 2.70 -2.93
C THR A 29 0.78 2.01 -4.20
N LEU A 30 0.25 0.80 -4.04
CA LEU A 30 -0.41 -0.01 -5.04
C LEU A 30 -1.92 0.11 -4.85
N LYS A 31 -2.64 0.61 -5.86
CA LYS A 31 -4.12 0.67 -5.86
C LYS A 31 -4.67 -0.36 -6.83
N GLY A 32 -5.43 -1.31 -6.29
CA GLY A 32 -6.20 -2.28 -7.06
C GLY A 32 -7.66 -1.85 -7.25
N ASP A 33 -8.50 -2.80 -7.62
CA ASP A 33 -9.93 -2.57 -7.78
C ASP A 33 -10.67 -2.52 -6.45
N HIS A 34 -11.93 -2.07 -6.49
CA HIS A 34 -12.86 -2.09 -5.35
C HIS A 34 -12.33 -1.41 -4.07
N GLY A 35 -11.46 -0.40 -4.24
CA GLY A 35 -10.89 0.36 -3.12
C GLY A 35 -9.73 -0.35 -2.41
N PHE A 36 -9.24 -1.48 -2.93
CA PHE A 36 -8.06 -2.15 -2.40
C PHE A 36 -6.81 -1.27 -2.57
N GLU A 37 -6.08 -1.05 -1.47
CA GLU A 37 -4.84 -0.29 -1.48
C GLU A 37 -3.82 -0.92 -0.53
N VAL A 38 -2.56 -1.03 -0.97
CA VAL A 38 -1.43 -1.44 -0.12
C VAL A 38 -0.36 -0.37 -0.20
N SER A 39 0.12 0.09 0.96
CA SER A 39 1.28 0.97 1.07
C SER A 39 2.43 0.26 1.78
N LEU A 40 3.63 0.44 1.25
CA LEU A 40 4.87 -0.08 1.82
C LEU A 40 6.01 0.91 1.61
N ASN A 41 7.02 0.85 2.47
CA ASN A 41 8.21 1.69 2.32
C ASN A 41 9.47 0.88 1.99
N ASN A 42 10.48 1.55 1.44
CA ASN A 42 11.77 0.92 1.10
C ASN A 42 12.71 0.72 2.32
N LEU A 43 12.27 1.09 3.53
CA LEU A 43 12.95 0.75 4.78
C LEU A 43 12.52 -0.66 5.22
N GLY A 44 13.25 -1.67 4.76
CA GLY A 44 12.99 -3.07 5.09
C GLY A 44 11.73 -3.65 4.43
N ALA A 45 11.20 -3.00 3.39
CA ALA A 45 9.96 -3.40 2.70
C ALA A 45 8.74 -3.48 3.64
N THR A 46 8.70 -2.60 4.64
CA THR A 46 7.65 -2.63 5.68
C THR A 46 6.31 -2.22 5.08
N VAL A 47 5.28 -3.08 5.22
CA VAL A 47 3.90 -2.72 4.91
C VAL A 47 3.39 -1.78 6.00
N THR A 48 2.93 -0.60 5.60
CA THR A 48 2.46 0.44 6.53
C THR A 48 0.94 0.55 6.56
N ARG A 49 0.25 0.10 5.50
CA ARG A 49 -1.20 0.23 5.35
C ARG A 49 -1.76 -0.82 4.41
N ILE A 50 -2.91 -1.40 4.75
CA ILE A 50 -3.70 -2.22 3.83
C ILE A 50 -5.17 -1.79 3.95
N ILE A 51 -5.71 -1.14 2.93
CA ILE A 51 -7.13 -0.83 2.84
C ILE A 51 -7.84 -1.93 2.06
N THR A 52 -8.84 -2.54 2.68
CA THR A 52 -9.65 -3.60 2.04
C THR A 52 -11.11 -3.52 2.48
N PRO A 53 -12.08 -3.90 1.62
CA PRO A 53 -13.48 -3.97 1.99
C PRO A 53 -13.78 -5.15 2.92
N ASP A 54 -14.72 -4.96 3.83
CA ASP A 54 -15.41 -6.05 4.53
C ASP A 54 -16.54 -6.67 3.67
N ARG A 55 -17.35 -7.55 4.26
CA ARG A 55 -18.48 -8.21 3.56
C ARG A 55 -19.57 -7.25 3.08
N GLU A 56 -19.67 -6.07 3.67
CA GLU A 56 -20.63 -5.02 3.31
C GLU A 56 -19.99 -3.97 2.38
N GLY A 57 -18.72 -4.15 1.99
CA GLY A 57 -17.98 -3.20 1.14
C GLY A 57 -17.36 -2.04 1.90
N ARG A 58 -17.38 -2.05 3.25
CA ARG A 58 -16.78 -0.98 4.06
C ARG A 58 -15.26 -1.13 4.08
N LEU A 59 -14.56 -0.08 3.66
CA LEU A 59 -13.10 -0.05 3.63
C LEU A 59 -12.51 0.25 5.02
N ALA A 60 -11.52 -0.52 5.43
CA ALA A 60 -10.78 -0.27 6.67
C ALA A 60 -9.29 -0.58 6.49
N ASP A 61 -8.44 0.06 7.30
CA ASP A 61 -7.05 -0.35 7.46
C ASP A 61 -6.99 -1.56 8.38
N VAL A 62 -6.36 -2.64 7.91
CA VAL A 62 -6.34 -3.94 8.60
C VAL A 62 -4.97 -4.32 9.12
N VAL A 63 -3.99 -3.42 9.06
CA VAL A 63 -2.66 -3.62 9.64
C VAL A 63 -2.37 -2.61 10.72
N LEU A 64 -1.50 -2.99 11.67
CA LEU A 64 -0.96 -2.06 12.65
C LEU A 64 0.23 -1.34 12.03
N GLY A 65 0.36 -0.06 12.33
CA GLY A 65 1.44 0.78 11.79
C GLY A 65 1.54 2.12 12.49
N PHE A 66 2.36 2.98 11.91
CA PHE A 66 2.59 4.36 12.31
C PHE A 66 2.25 5.28 11.12
N GLU A 67 1.84 6.53 11.40
CA GLU A 67 1.53 7.53 10.36
C GLU A 67 2.77 8.28 9.85
#